data_AF-A0A938QP80-F1
#
_entry.id   AF-A0A938QP80-F1
#
_cell.length_a   1.000
_cell.length_b   1.000
_cell.length_c   1.000
_cell.angle_alpha   90.00
_cell.angle_beta   90.00
_cell.angle_gamma   90.00
#
_symmetry.space_group_name_H-M   'P 1'
#
loop_
_entity.id
_entity.type
_entity.pdbx_description
1 polymer ?
#
loop_
_entity_poly.entity_id
_entity_poly.type
_entity_poly.pdbx_seq_one_letter_code
_entity_poly.pdbx_strand_id
1 'polypeptide(L)'
;MTSSPKHPRTLSEWRAWIDALPVDTLVEAAHDANAIAFVEVLESEGYAPAQIHAVVHAFARRFVALDVRPPAGGLYDFVTLARRPAPDADDAPGIPPSTV
;
A
#
# COMPACT_ATOMS: atom_id res chain seq x y z
N MET A 1 -18.85 20.10 -2.12
CA MET A 1 -17.81 20.27 -3.16
C MET A 1 -16.54 20.63 -2.39
N THR A 2 -15.57 19.76 -2.14
CA THR A 2 -14.71 19.00 -3.07
C THR A 2 -14.10 17.83 -2.28
N SER A 3 -14.41 16.58 -2.61
CA SER A 3 -13.59 15.44 -2.17
C SER A 3 -12.42 15.35 -3.15
N SER A 4 -11.26 15.90 -2.78
CA SER A 4 -10.00 15.47 -3.41
C SER A 4 -9.94 13.93 -3.34
N PRO A 5 -9.37 13.22 -4.33
CA PRO A 5 -9.04 11.82 -4.12
C PRO A 5 -8.10 11.80 -2.90
N LYS A 6 -8.64 11.42 -1.74
CA LYS A 6 -7.92 11.47 -0.48
C LYS A 6 -6.76 10.50 -0.63
N HIS A 7 -5.57 11.04 -0.83
CA HIS A 7 -4.36 10.25 -0.74
C HIS A 7 -4.40 9.56 0.63
N PRO A 8 -4.43 8.22 0.69
CA PRO A 8 -4.60 7.50 1.94
C PRO A 8 -3.45 7.87 2.89
N ARG A 9 -3.77 8.33 4.11
CA ARG A 9 -2.77 8.80 5.10
C ARG A 9 -2.52 7.79 6.21
N THR A 10 -3.39 6.81 6.34
CA THR A 10 -3.31 5.74 7.34
C THR A 10 -3.33 4.38 6.65
N LEU A 11 -2.80 3.36 7.32
CA LEU A 11 -2.84 1.99 6.78
C LEU A 11 -4.28 1.50 6.55
N SER A 12 -5.23 1.92 7.40
CA SER A 12 -6.65 1.63 7.24
C SER A 12 -7.25 2.28 5.99
N GLU A 13 -6.88 3.54 5.70
CA GLU A 13 -7.28 4.19 4.44
C GLU A 13 -6.64 3.52 3.23
N TRP A 14 -5.37 3.12 3.32
CA TRP A 14 -4.70 2.36 2.26
C TRP A 14 -5.43 1.05 1.94
N ARG A 15 -5.78 0.27 2.97
CA ARG A 15 -6.54 -0.97 2.80
C ARG A 15 -7.91 -0.72 2.16
N ALA A 16 -8.65 0.27 2.64
CA ALA A 16 -9.96 0.62 2.09
C ALA A 16 -9.86 1.09 0.62
N TRP A 17 -8.82 1.86 0.30
CA TRP A 17 -8.55 2.32 -1.06
C TRP A 17 -8.20 1.15 -1.99
N ILE A 18 -7.28 0.27 -1.58
CA ILE A 18 -6.89 -0.94 -2.32
C ILE A 18 -8.08 -1.88 -2.53
N ASP A 19 -8.92 -2.08 -1.51
CA ASP A 19 -10.11 -2.93 -1.61
C ASP A 19 -11.14 -2.37 -2.60
N ALA A 20 -11.19 -1.05 -2.78
CA ALA A 20 -12.09 -0.38 -3.71
C ALA A 20 -11.58 -0.33 -5.16
N LEU A 21 -10.31 -0.69 -5.42
CA LEU A 21 -9.76 -0.62 -6.78
C LEU A 21 -10.32 -1.72 -7.70
N PRO A 22 -10.65 -1.39 -8.97
CA PRO A 22 -10.88 -2.40 -9.99
C PRO A 22 -9.55 -3.11 -10.33
N VAL A 23 -9.64 -4.32 -10.88
CA VAL A 23 -8.48 -5.20 -11.09
C VAL A 23 -7.38 -4.54 -11.94
N ASP A 24 -7.73 -3.88 -13.04
CA ASP A 24 -6.74 -3.25 -13.91
C ASP A 24 -5.96 -2.15 -13.17
N THR A 25 -6.68 -1.27 -12.47
CA THR A 25 -6.07 -0.20 -11.66
C THR A 25 -5.31 -0.74 -10.46
N LEU A 26 -5.73 -1.88 -9.88
CA LEU A 26 -5.00 -2.55 -8.81
C LEU A 26 -3.62 -3.03 -9.28
N VAL A 27 -3.53 -3.60 -10.48
CA VAL A 27 -2.26 -4.06 -11.07
C VAL A 27 -1.32 -2.89 -11.32
N GLU A 28 -1.83 -1.80 -11.91
CA GLU A 28 -1.05 -0.58 -12.15
C GLU A 28 -0.58 0.06 -10.84
N ALA A 29 -1.51 0.26 -9.89
CA ALA A 29 -1.19 0.83 -8.58
C ALA A 29 -0.19 -0.01 -7.80
N ALA A 30 -0.29 -1.35 -7.87
CA ALA A 30 0.67 -2.24 -7.22
C ALA A 30 2.05 -2.18 -7.90
N HIS A 31 2.10 -2.03 -9.22
CA HIS A 31 3.36 -1.87 -9.93
C HIS A 31 4.07 -0.57 -9.51
N ASP A 32 3.35 0.54 -9.46
CA ASP A 32 3.88 1.83 -8.99
C ASP A 32 4.28 1.77 -7.50
N ALA A 33 3.45 1.13 -6.67
CA ALA A 33 3.73 0.93 -5.25
C ALA A 33 4.96 0.03 -5.01
N ASN A 34 5.42 -0.70 -6.03
CA ASN A 34 6.57 -1.58 -5.98
C ASN A 34 7.86 -0.96 -6.55
N ALA A 35 7.89 0.37 -6.68
CA ALA A 35 9.05 1.13 -7.11
C ALA A 35 9.80 1.79 -5.94
N ILE A 36 11.12 1.99 -6.08
CA ILE A 36 11.93 2.73 -5.09
C ILE A 36 11.38 4.14 -4.86
N ALA A 37 10.99 4.83 -5.92
CA ALA A 37 10.43 6.18 -5.83
C ALA A 37 9.17 6.24 -4.94
N PHE A 38 8.34 5.19 -4.94
CA PHE A 38 7.16 5.15 -4.08
C PHE A 38 7.54 5.00 -2.60
N VAL A 39 8.52 4.13 -2.30
CA VAL A 39 9.04 3.98 -0.93
C VAL A 39 9.63 5.29 -0.44
N GLU A 40 10.45 5.97 -1.25
CA GLU A 40 11.07 7.25 -0.90
C GLU A 40 10.03 8.36 -0.65
N VAL A 41 8.93 8.37 -1.42
CA VAL A 41 7.80 9.29 -1.20
C VAL A 41 7.15 9.01 0.14
N LEU A 42 6.79 7.76 0.43
CA LEU A 42 6.15 7.41 1.70
C LEU A 42 7.08 7.68 2.90
N GLU A 43 8.38 7.40 2.79
CA GLU A 43 9.34 7.75 3.84
C GLU A 43 9.41 9.27 4.05
N SER A 44 9.41 10.05 2.97
CA SER A 44 9.38 11.53 3.04
C SER A 44 8.07 12.07 3.63
N GLU A 45 6.97 11.35 3.45
CA GLU A 45 5.68 11.62 4.09
C GLU A 45 5.61 11.16 5.55
N GLY A 46 6.68 10.54 6.07
CA GLY A 46 6.80 10.12 7.47
C GLY A 46 6.31 8.72 7.77
N TYR A 47 6.08 7.88 6.75
CA TYR A 47 5.76 6.48 6.97
C TYR A 47 6.98 5.69 7.42
N ALA A 48 6.81 4.89 8.47
CA ALA A 48 7.82 3.94 8.91
C ALA A 48 7.94 2.78 7.90
N PRO A 49 9.12 2.15 7.76
CA PRO A 49 9.33 1.00 6.88
C PRO A 49 8.32 -0.14 7.10
N ALA A 50 7.91 -0.37 8.36
CA ALA A 50 6.89 -1.37 8.70
C ALA A 50 5.50 -1.03 8.13
N GLN A 51 5.13 0.26 8.08
CA GLN A 51 3.87 0.71 7.51
C GLN A 51 3.90 0.60 5.98
N ILE A 52 5.00 1.00 5.34
CA ILE A 52 5.20 0.84 3.89
C ILE A 52 5.08 -0.63 3.51
N HIS A 53 5.76 -1.51 4.25
CA HIS A 53 5.65 -2.95 4.06
C HIS A 53 4.21 -3.46 4.23
N ALA A 54 3.45 -2.90 5.18
CA ALA A 54 2.04 -3.26 5.38
C ALA A 54 1.13 -2.78 4.23
N VAL A 55 1.44 -1.65 3.59
CA VAL A 55 0.73 -1.18 2.37
C VAL A 55 0.97 -2.16 1.22
N VAL A 56 2.23 -2.52 0.96
CA VAL A 56 2.58 -3.50 -0.08
C VAL A 56 1.97 -4.87 0.22
N HIS A 57 1.92 -5.28 1.49
CA HIS A 57 1.25 -6.52 1.91
C HIS A 57 -0.26 -6.48 1.64
N ALA A 58 -0.91 -5.32 1.79
CA ALA A 58 -2.34 -5.17 1.47
C ALA A 58 -2.62 -5.41 -0.02
N PHE A 59 -1.77 -4.92 -0.93
CA PHE A 59 -1.85 -5.26 -2.36
C PHE A 59 -1.71 -6.76 -2.59
N ALA A 60 -0.70 -7.39 -1.97
CA ALA A 60 -0.46 -8.83 -2.09
C ALA A 60 -1.69 -9.66 -1.68
N ARG A 61 -2.32 -9.29 -0.57
CA ARG A 61 -3.56 -9.94 -0.09
C ARG A 61 -4.73 -9.71 -1.04
N ARG A 62 -4.85 -8.51 -1.61
CA ARG A 62 -5.93 -8.20 -2.55
C ARG A 62 -5.84 -9.04 -3.81
N PHE A 63 -4.63 -9.25 -4.35
CA PHE A 63 -4.42 -10.14 -5.49
C PHE A 63 -4.87 -11.58 -5.20
N VAL A 64 -4.52 -12.11 -4.02
CA VAL A 64 -5.00 -13.44 -3.60
C VAL A 64 -6.51 -13.48 -3.44
N ALA A 65 -7.11 -12.46 -2.84
CA ALA A 65 -8.56 -12.40 -2.62
C ALA A 65 -9.36 -12.36 -3.93
N LEU A 66 -8.79 -11.79 -4.99
CA LEU A 66 -9.40 -11.68 -6.31
C LEU A 66 -8.98 -12.80 -7.28
N ASP A 67 -8.12 -13.73 -6.86
CA ASP A 67 -7.48 -14.75 -7.71
C ASP A 67 -6.79 -14.16 -8.96
N VAL A 68 -6.19 -12.97 -8.79
CA VAL A 68 -5.51 -12.24 -9.87
C VAL A 68 -4.00 -12.41 -9.73
N ARG A 69 -3.31 -12.58 -10.87
CA ARG A 69 -1.85 -12.61 -10.90
C ARG A 69 -1.29 -11.20 -10.61
N PRO A 70 -0.44 -11.03 -9.57
CA PRO A 70 0.20 -9.73 -9.32
C PRO A 70 1.22 -9.39 -10.42
N PRO A 71 1.58 -8.10 -10.57
CA PRO A 71 2.68 -7.70 -11.42
C PRO A 71 3.99 -8.36 -10.94
N ALA A 72 4.82 -8.77 -11.90
CA ALA A 72 6.13 -9.35 -11.63
C ALA A 72 7.23 -8.29 -11.70
N GLY A 73 8.28 -8.46 -10.90
CA GLY A 73 9.38 -7.50 -10.79
C GLY A 73 9.10 -6.41 -9.74
N GLY A 74 10.08 -5.52 -9.53
CA GLY A 74 10.06 -4.49 -8.48
C GLY A 74 10.79 -4.90 -7.20
N LEU A 75 10.55 -4.15 -6.13
CA LEU A 75 11.23 -4.34 -4.84
C LEU A 75 10.73 -5.56 -4.04
N TYR A 76 9.44 -5.86 -4.14
CA TYR A 76 8.75 -6.89 -3.39
C TYR A 76 8.16 -7.95 -4.33
N ASP A 77 8.31 -9.22 -3.95
CA ASP A 77 7.62 -10.31 -4.60
C ASP A 77 6.24 -10.51 -3.95
N PHE A 78 5.18 -10.03 -4.61
CA PHE A 78 3.81 -10.07 -4.08
C PHE A 78 3.31 -11.50 -3.79
N VAL A 79 3.75 -12.50 -4.56
CA VAL A 79 3.34 -13.91 -4.36
C VAL A 79 3.92 -14.45 -3.05
N THR A 80 5.19 -14.15 -2.78
CA THR A 80 5.89 -14.51 -1.54
C THR A 80 5.33 -13.72 -0.36
N LEU A 81 5.04 -12.44 -0.58
CA LEU A 81 4.53 -11.53 0.44
C LEU A 81 3.14 -11.95 0.93
N ALA A 82 2.24 -12.36 0.03
CA ALA A 82 0.90 -12.82 0.38
C ALA A 82 0.89 -14.10 1.23
N ARG A 83 1.95 -14.90 1.19
CA ARG A 83 2.10 -16.13 2.00
C ARG A 83 2.59 -15.85 3.42
N ARG A 84 3.12 -14.65 3.67
CA ARG A 84 3.56 -14.25 5.01
C ARG A 84 2.38 -13.75 5.84
N PRO A 85 2.36 -14.04 7.16
CA PRO A 85 1.43 -13.38 8.06
C PRO A 85 1.60 -11.86 7.92
N ALA A 86 0.49 -11.14 7.88
CA ALA A 86 0.54 -9.68 7.80
C ALA A 86 1.37 -9.16 8.98
N PRO A 87 2.30 -8.22 8.75
CA PRO A 87 2.91 -7.55 9.89
C PRO A 87 1.79 -6.93 10.72
N ASP A 88 1.76 -7.23 12.01
CA ASP A 88 0.97 -6.52 13.02
C ASP A 88 1.45 -5.07 13.08
N ALA A 89 1.05 -4.29 12.09
CA ALA A 89 1.10 -2.83 12.11
C ALA A 89 -0.17 -2.37 12.85
N ASP A 90 -0.27 -2.76 14.13
CA ASP A 90 -1.32 -2.31 15.02
C ASP A 90 -1.12 -0.81 15.27
N ASP A 91 -1.93 0.00 14.59
CA ASP A 91 -2.34 1.36 14.96
C ASP A 91 -1.26 2.27 15.60
N ALA A 92 -0.11 2.47 14.93
CA ALA A 92 0.78 3.56 15.31
C ALA A 92 0.15 4.91 14.92
N PRO A 93 -0.05 5.87 15.84
CA PRO A 93 -0.73 7.11 15.55
C PRO A 93 0.07 7.96 14.55
N GLY A 94 -0.68 8.47 13.56
CA GLY A 94 -0.48 9.75 12.87
C GLY A 94 0.92 10.05 12.33
N ILE A 95 1.03 10.12 11.01
CA ILE A 95 1.90 11.13 10.38
C ILE A 95 1.71 12.43 11.19
N PRO A 96 2.76 13.01 11.80
CA PRO A 96 2.59 14.29 12.47
C PRO A 96 2.01 15.25 11.43
N PRO A 97 0.98 16.06 11.76
CA PRO A 97 0.51 17.05 10.81
C PRO A 97 1.73 17.86 10.39
N SER A 98 2.05 17.84 9.09
CA SER A 98 3.09 18.70 8.54
C SER A 98 2.71 20.12 8.92
N THR A 99 3.35 20.65 9.96
CA THR A 99 3.30 22.06 10.30
C THR A 99 4.10 22.78 9.23
N VAL A 100 3.39 23.33 8.24
CA VAL A 100 3.89 24.45 7.42
C VAL A 100 2.80 25.50 7.31
#